data_AF-A0A415IN33-F1
#
_entry.id   AF-A0A415IN33-F1
#
_cell.length_a   1.000
_cell.length_b   1.000
_cell.length_c   1.000
_cell.angle_alpha   90.00
_cell.angle_beta   90.00
_cell.angle_gamma   90.00
#
_symmetry.space_group_name_H-M   'P 1'
#
loop_
_entity.id
_entity.type
_entity.pdbx_description
1 polymer ?
#
loop_
_entity_poly.entity_id
_entity_poly.type
_entity_poly.pdbx_seq_one_letter_code
_entity_poly.pdbx_strand_id
1 'polypeptide(L)'
;MDNFSVRSERNFHNLAAKPKRMHLLDKPNGYASAMVKSSLSHQMRFTVQKLEEELCAAGDPHVLQVKLLGDDSREPSSWNLFADGKCVADGSGTFARECFCEGAEVFLNLCRDAVRAAELRQWSQREYELLSAARGIARA
;
A
#
# COMPACT_ATOMS: atom_id res chain seq x y z
N MET A 1 38.51 44.50 16.54
CA MET A 1 38.01 43.78 15.35
C MET A 1 37.38 42.52 15.90
N ASP A 2 36.07 42.56 16.15
CA ASP A 2 35.36 41.45 16.79
C ASP A 2 33.96 41.27 16.22
N ASN A 3 33.56 39.99 16.20
CA ASN A 3 32.24 39.40 16.00
C ASN A 3 31.73 39.23 14.56
N PHE A 4 32.23 38.17 13.92
CA PHE A 4 31.40 37.39 12.99
C PHE A 4 30.37 36.59 13.78
N SER A 5 29.11 37.03 13.70
CA SER A 5 27.92 36.33 14.16
C SER A 5 27.72 35.04 13.37
N VAL A 6 28.25 33.92 13.87
CA VAL A 6 27.88 32.58 13.39
C VAL A 6 26.51 32.24 13.99
N ARG A 7 25.44 32.59 13.28
CA ARG A 7 24.11 32.01 13.55
C ARG A 7 24.18 30.54 13.14
N SER A 8 24.33 29.65 14.11
CA SER A 8 24.08 28.23 13.95
C SER A 8 22.64 28.06 13.44
N GLU A 9 22.48 27.68 12.18
CA GLU A 9 21.23 27.16 11.64
C GLU A 9 20.84 25.94 12.47
N ARG A 10 19.93 26.14 13.42
CA ARG A 10 19.34 25.04 14.17
C ARG A 10 18.38 24.32 13.22
N ASN A 11 18.82 23.20 12.68
CA ASN A 11 18.00 22.31 11.87
C ASN A 11 16.82 21.80 12.70
N PHE A 12 15.65 22.40 12.53
CA PHE A 12 14.40 21.99 13.17
C PHE A 12 13.73 20.84 12.42
N HIS A 13 14.44 19.73 12.19
CA HIS A 13 13.85 18.52 11.59
C HIS A 13 12.76 17.87 12.48
N ASN A 14 12.62 18.32 13.73
CA ASN A 14 11.68 17.79 14.71
C ASN A 14 10.39 18.62 14.88
N LEU A 15 10.23 19.73 14.14
CA LEU A 15 9.03 20.58 14.20
C LEU A 15 7.97 20.23 13.15
N ALA A 16 8.23 19.24 12.29
CA ALA A 16 7.19 18.73 11.40
C ALA A 16 6.07 18.13 12.25
N ALA A 17 4.83 18.58 12.02
CA ALA A 17 3.67 18.02 12.69
C ALA A 17 3.67 16.49 12.49
N LYS A 18 3.59 15.73 13.59
CA LYS A 18 3.53 14.26 13.48
C LYS A 18 2.31 13.92 12.63
N PRO A 19 2.49 13.22 11.50
CA PRO A 19 1.37 12.88 10.65
C PRO A 19 0.37 12.00 11.43
N LYS A 20 -0.91 12.13 11.08
CA LYS A 20 -2.01 11.41 11.74
C LYS A 20 -1.70 9.90 11.76
N ARG A 21 -1.98 9.27 12.90
CA ARG A 21 -1.69 7.85 13.12
C ARG A 21 -2.62 7.00 12.26
N MET A 22 -2.04 6.06 11.52
CA MET A 22 -2.80 5.10 10.71
C MET A 22 -3.42 4.00 11.58
N HIS A 23 -4.62 3.59 11.21
CA HIS A 23 -5.25 2.35 11.59
C HIS A 23 -4.67 1.23 10.73
N LEU A 24 -3.94 0.30 11.36
CA LEU A 24 -3.21 -0.75 10.66
C LEU A 24 -4.11 -1.97 10.48
N LEU A 25 -4.23 -2.44 9.24
CA LEU A 25 -4.89 -3.69 8.90
C LEU A 25 -4.05 -4.89 9.35
N ASP A 26 -2.74 -4.84 9.06
CA ASP A 26 -1.77 -5.78 9.62
C ASP A 26 -1.25 -5.27 10.97
N LYS A 27 -1.78 -5.82 12.07
CA LYS A 27 -1.42 -5.38 13.42
C LYS A 27 -0.02 -5.86 13.83
N PRO A 28 0.80 -5.00 14.46
CA PRO A 28 2.07 -5.42 15.04
C PRO A 28 1.88 -6.22 16.32
N ASN A 29 2.80 -7.15 16.56
CA ASN A 29 2.86 -8.03 17.74
C ASN A 29 4.08 -7.73 18.64
N GLY A 30 4.81 -6.64 18.37
CA GLY A 30 6.00 -6.23 19.11
C GLY A 30 6.68 -5.02 18.48
N TYR A 31 7.79 -4.57 19.07
CA TYR A 31 8.50 -3.37 18.62
C TYR A 31 9.07 -3.50 17.20
N ALA A 32 9.77 -4.60 16.92
CA ALA A 32 10.36 -4.84 15.60
C ALA A 32 9.28 -4.92 14.50
N SER A 33 8.16 -5.62 14.76
CA SER A 33 7.06 -5.68 13.80
C SER A 33 6.34 -4.34 13.66
N ALA A 34 6.27 -3.52 14.70
CA ALA A 34 5.73 -2.16 14.60
C ALA A 34 6.55 -1.26 13.67
N MET A 35 7.88 -1.39 13.64
CA MET A 35 8.74 -0.62 12.74
C MET A 35 8.43 -0.88 11.26
N VAL A 36 8.20 -2.15 10.91
CA VAL A 36 7.87 -2.55 9.53
C VAL A 36 6.41 -2.27 9.21
N LYS A 37 5.48 -2.75 10.05
CA LYS A 37 4.04 -2.72 9.78
C LYS A 37 3.44 -1.32 9.89
N SER A 38 4.12 -0.34 10.49
CA SER A 38 3.69 1.07 10.48
C SER A 38 3.92 1.77 9.15
N SER A 39 4.66 1.16 8.22
CA SER A 39 4.90 1.69 6.86
C SER A 39 3.61 1.69 6.04
N LEU A 40 3.33 2.79 5.34
CA LEU A 40 2.19 2.89 4.42
C LEU A 40 2.34 1.87 3.29
N SER A 41 3.53 1.78 2.70
CA SER A 41 3.85 0.78 1.67
C SER A 41 3.60 -0.66 2.12
N HIS A 42 3.86 -0.97 3.40
CA HIS A 42 3.58 -2.31 3.94
C HIS A 42 2.07 -2.56 4.02
N GLN A 43 1.32 -1.63 4.62
CA GLN A 43 -0.13 -1.76 4.78
C GLN A 43 -0.84 -1.87 3.43
N MET A 44 -0.42 -1.10 2.42
CA MET A 44 -0.99 -1.19 1.06
C MET A 44 -0.74 -2.56 0.42
N ARG A 45 0.49 -3.09 0.49
CA ARG A 45 0.81 -4.42 -0.05
C ARG A 45 0.04 -5.53 0.68
N PHE A 46 0.00 -5.45 2.01
CA PHE A 46 -0.75 -6.41 2.83
C PHE A 46 -2.25 -6.36 2.52
N THR A 47 -2.82 -5.16 2.33
CA THR A 47 -4.23 -4.99 1.97
C THR A 47 -4.56 -5.68 0.66
N VAL A 48 -3.72 -5.53 -0.37
CA VAL A 48 -3.92 -6.18 -1.66
C VAL A 48 -3.75 -7.70 -1.58
N GLN A 49 -2.80 -8.19 -0.78
CA GLN A 49 -2.67 -9.63 -0.52
C GLN A 49 -3.90 -10.20 0.17
N LYS A 50 -4.39 -9.53 1.23
CA LYS A 50 -5.61 -9.94 1.94
C LYS A 50 -6.82 -9.95 1.02
N LEU A 51 -6.97 -8.93 0.16
CA LEU A 51 -8.08 -8.88 -0.80
C LEU A 51 -8.03 -10.03 -1.81
N GLU A 52 -6.85 -10.38 -2.31
CA GLU A 52 -6.70 -11.52 -3.22
C GLU A 52 -7.07 -12.85 -2.55
N GLU A 53 -6.68 -13.05 -1.29
CA GLU A 53 -7.09 -14.21 -0.49
C GLU A 53 -8.62 -14.25 -0.31
N GLU A 54 -9.25 -13.11 -0.02
CA GLU A 54 -10.71 -12.99 0.11
C GLU A 54 -11.45 -13.33 -1.19
N LEU A 55 -10.95 -12.85 -2.33
CA LEU A 55 -11.51 -13.13 -3.66
C LEU A 55 -11.38 -14.62 -4.03
N CYS A 56 -10.20 -15.21 -3.77
CA CYS A 56 -9.95 -16.63 -3.96
C CYS A 56 -10.91 -17.49 -3.10
N ALA A 57 -11.05 -17.16 -1.81
CA ALA A 57 -11.96 -17.86 -0.90
C ALA A 57 -13.44 -17.70 -1.29
N ALA A 58 -13.81 -16.60 -1.95
CA ALA A 58 -15.17 -16.37 -2.46
C ALA A 58 -15.48 -17.11 -3.78
N GLY A 59 -14.50 -17.80 -4.37
CA GLY A 59 -14.66 -18.47 -5.66
C GLY A 59 -14.59 -17.54 -6.87
N ASP A 60 -14.06 -16.34 -6.70
CA ASP A 60 -13.87 -15.31 -7.74
C ASP A 60 -12.38 -14.91 -7.81
N PRO A 61 -11.47 -15.85 -8.16
CA PRO A 61 -10.04 -15.64 -7.99
C PRO A 61 -9.48 -14.65 -9.02
N HIS A 62 -8.83 -13.60 -8.51
CA HIS A 62 -8.12 -12.60 -9.31
C HIS A 62 -6.71 -12.38 -8.78
N VAL A 63 -5.75 -12.24 -9.68
CA VAL A 63 -4.36 -11.97 -9.32
C VAL A 63 -4.18 -10.47 -9.15
N LEU A 64 -3.91 -10.02 -7.94
CA LEU A 64 -3.79 -8.60 -7.61
C LEU A 64 -2.33 -8.18 -7.44
N GLN A 65 -2.06 -6.91 -7.77
CA GLN A 65 -0.77 -6.28 -7.55
C GLN A 65 -0.95 -4.79 -7.29
N VAL A 66 -0.25 -4.27 -6.28
CA VAL A 66 -0.05 -2.83 -6.15
C VAL A 66 1.36 -2.46 -6.57
N LYS A 67 1.47 -1.51 -7.49
CA LYS A 67 2.71 -0.83 -7.81
C LYS A 67 2.75 0.46 -7.00
N LEU A 68 3.81 0.63 -6.23
CA LEU A 68 4.06 1.82 -5.42
C LEU A 68 5.16 2.63 -6.09
N LEU A 69 4.98 3.94 -6.18
CA LEU A 69 5.88 4.86 -6.88
C LEU A 69 6.39 5.93 -5.91
N GLY A 70 7.64 6.34 -6.06
CA GLY A 70 8.28 7.38 -5.26
C GLY A 70 9.59 6.90 -4.62
N ASP A 71 10.36 7.85 -4.11
CA ASP A 71 11.71 7.60 -3.60
C ASP A 71 11.70 7.03 -2.17
N ASP A 72 10.69 7.36 -1.36
CA ASP A 72 10.54 6.80 -0.02
C ASP A 72 9.83 5.43 -0.08
N SER A 73 10.61 4.38 0.15
CA SER A 73 10.12 3.01 0.23
C SER A 73 9.02 2.78 1.28
N ARG A 74 8.91 3.63 2.31
CA ARG A 74 7.91 3.53 3.38
C ARG A 74 6.64 4.34 3.11
N GLU A 75 6.79 5.46 2.41
CA GLU A 75 5.73 6.42 2.12
C GLU A 75 5.73 6.72 0.61
N PRO A 76 4.99 5.93 -0.18
CA PRO A 76 4.96 6.10 -1.62
C PRO A 76 4.28 7.43 -1.98
N SER A 77 4.71 8.05 -3.07
CA SER A 77 4.10 9.29 -3.60
C SER A 77 2.78 9.03 -4.32
N SER A 78 2.67 7.87 -4.98
CA SER A 78 1.51 7.44 -5.75
C SER A 78 1.48 5.91 -5.88
N TRP A 79 0.37 5.38 -6.35
CA TRP A 79 0.16 3.95 -6.50
C TRP A 79 -0.76 3.61 -7.66
N ASN A 80 -0.61 2.39 -8.17
CA ASN A 80 -1.50 1.78 -9.15
C ASN A 80 -1.88 0.38 -8.67
N LEU A 81 -3.18 0.08 -8.64
CA LEU A 81 -3.72 -1.24 -8.39
C LEU A 81 -3.98 -1.95 -9.72
N PHE A 82 -3.49 -3.17 -9.83
CA PHE A 82 -3.69 -4.06 -10.96
C PHE A 82 -4.46 -5.30 -10.51
N ALA A 83 -5.34 -5.75 -11.40
CA ALA A 83 -6.00 -7.04 -11.31
C ALA A 83 -5.84 -7.75 -12.65
N ASP A 84 -5.29 -8.96 -12.64
CA ASP A 84 -4.97 -9.77 -13.83
C ASP A 84 -4.14 -9.03 -14.87
N GLY A 85 -3.27 -8.13 -14.42
CA GLY A 85 -2.43 -7.28 -15.26
C GLY A 85 -3.13 -6.02 -15.81
N LYS A 86 -4.44 -5.84 -15.62
CA LYS A 86 -5.16 -4.60 -15.96
C LYS A 86 -5.07 -3.60 -14.81
N CYS A 87 -4.73 -2.34 -15.09
CA CYS A 87 -4.80 -1.27 -14.08
C CYS A 87 -6.28 -0.96 -13.79
N VAL A 88 -6.71 -1.12 -12.54
CA VAL A 88 -8.11 -0.96 -12.11
C VAL A 88 -8.34 0.27 -11.23
N ALA A 89 -7.29 0.78 -10.60
CA ALA A 89 -7.33 2.03 -9.85
C ALA A 89 -5.93 2.62 -9.71
N ASP A 90 -5.86 3.92 -9.48
CA ASP A 90 -4.66 4.64 -9.14
C ASP A 90 -4.98 5.76 -8.14
N GLY A 91 -3.94 6.31 -7.52
CA GLY A 91 -4.10 7.43 -6.61
C GLY A 91 -2.79 7.94 -6.03
N SER A 92 -2.89 9.00 -5.24
CA SER A 92 -1.75 9.52 -4.50
C SER A 92 -1.49 8.72 -3.22
N GLY A 93 -0.25 8.77 -2.74
CA GLY A 93 0.10 8.25 -1.43
C GLY A 93 -0.51 9.03 -0.28
N THR A 94 -0.71 10.34 -0.45
CA THR A 94 -1.45 11.16 0.52
C THR A 94 -2.87 10.67 0.70
N PHE A 95 -3.57 10.35 -0.40
CA PHE A 95 -4.91 9.79 -0.35
C PHE A 95 -4.93 8.40 0.29
N ALA A 96 -4.00 7.51 -0.08
CA ALA A 96 -3.89 6.19 0.56
C ALA A 96 -3.67 6.33 2.08
N ARG A 97 -2.83 7.27 2.52
CA ARG A 97 -2.61 7.56 3.93
C ARG A 97 -3.87 8.02 4.63
N GLU A 98 -4.65 8.91 4.00
CA GLU A 98 -5.91 9.39 4.52
C GLU A 98 -6.89 8.24 4.76
N CYS A 99 -7.01 7.29 3.82
CA CYS A 99 -7.81 6.08 4.01
C CYS A 99 -7.40 5.33 5.28
N PHE A 100 -6.12 5.05 5.48
CA PHE A 100 -5.66 4.38 6.70
C PHE A 100 -5.81 5.23 7.96
N CYS A 101 -5.80 6.57 7.85
CA CYS A 101 -6.08 7.46 8.97
C CYS A 101 -7.58 7.55 9.31
N GLU A 102 -8.46 7.15 8.38
CA GLU A 102 -9.90 7.04 8.59
C GLU A 102 -10.27 5.68 9.20
N GLY A 103 -9.68 4.59 8.69
CA GLY A 103 -9.90 3.25 9.24
C GLY A 103 -9.05 2.18 8.58
N ALA A 104 -8.87 1.05 9.28
CA ALA A 104 -7.98 -0.02 8.80
C ALA A 104 -8.47 -0.67 7.51
N GLU A 105 -9.78 -0.64 7.25
CA GLU A 105 -10.40 -1.31 6.10
C GLU A 105 -10.81 -0.33 4.98
N VAL A 106 -10.63 0.98 5.15
CA VAL A 106 -11.08 1.96 4.14
C VAL A 106 -10.35 1.76 2.82
N PHE A 107 -9.02 1.60 2.86
CA PHE A 107 -8.23 1.29 1.67
C PHE A 107 -8.56 -0.10 1.09
N LEU A 108 -8.87 -1.09 1.94
CA LEU A 108 -9.29 -2.42 1.52
C LEU A 108 -10.60 -2.38 0.74
N ASN A 109 -11.59 -1.65 1.26
CA ASN A 109 -12.89 -1.47 0.63
C ASN A 109 -12.76 -0.73 -0.70
N LEU A 110 -11.94 0.32 -0.75
CA LEU A 110 -11.59 1.02 -1.99
C LEU A 110 -11.03 0.06 -3.05
N CYS A 111 -10.03 -0.76 -2.69
CA CYS A 111 -9.47 -1.75 -3.61
C CYS A 111 -10.52 -2.77 -4.06
N ARG A 112 -11.38 -3.23 -3.15
CA ARG A 112 -12.46 -4.19 -3.46
C ARG A 112 -13.46 -3.61 -4.46
N ASP A 113 -13.86 -2.37 -4.26
CA ASP A 113 -14.81 -1.69 -5.15
C ASP A 113 -14.20 -1.45 -6.54
N ALA A 114 -12.91 -1.07 -6.59
CA ALA A 114 -12.19 -0.93 -7.86
C ALA A 114 -12.11 -2.24 -8.65
N VAL A 115 -11.80 -3.37 -8.00
CA VAL A 115 -11.75 -4.68 -8.64
C VAL A 115 -13.14 -5.07 -9.17
N ARG A 116 -14.18 -4.88 -8.36
CA ARG A 116 -15.57 -5.18 -8.76
C ARG A 116 -16.03 -4.33 -9.95
N ALA A 117 -15.67 -3.06 -9.97
CA ALA A 117 -16.03 -2.13 -11.05
C ALA A 117 -15.27 -2.40 -12.36
N ALA A 118 -14.16 -3.15 -12.33
CA ALA A 118 -13.30 -3.34 -13.48
C ALA A 118 -13.81 -4.35 -14.53
N GLU A 119 -14.94 -5.01 -14.28
CA GLU A 119 -15.60 -6.01 -15.14
C GLU A 119 -14.60 -7.04 -15.67
N LEU A 120 -13.89 -7.69 -14.76
CA LEU A 120 -12.82 -8.63 -15.10
C LEU A 120 -13.37 -9.95 -15.62
N ARG A 121 -12.56 -10.62 -16.44
CA ARG A 121 -12.85 -11.98 -16.91
C ARG A 121 -12.81 -12.94 -15.73
N GLN A 122 -13.77 -13.86 -15.69
CA GLN A 122 -13.76 -14.99 -14.76
C GLN A 122 -12.69 -16.01 -15.16
N TRP A 123 -11.80 -16.33 -14.22
CA TRP A 123 -10.73 -17.31 -14.43
C TRP A 123 -11.11 -18.67 -13.84
N SER A 124 -10.72 -19.74 -14.52
CA SER A 124 -10.65 -21.04 -13.88
C SER A 124 -9.52 -21.08 -12.85
N GLN A 125 -9.62 -22.00 -11.87
CA GLN A 125 -8.56 -22.21 -10.87
C GLN A 125 -7.17 -22.40 -11.51
N ARG A 126 -7.09 -23.15 -12.61
CA ARG A 126 -5.84 -23.40 -13.33
C ARG A 126 -5.26 -22.14 -13.98
N GLU A 127 -6.11 -21.29 -14.57
CA GLU A 127 -5.64 -20.03 -15.16
C GLU A 127 -5.18 -19.05 -14.07
N TYR A 128 -5.89 -18.97 -12.95
CA TYR A 128 -5.49 -18.19 -11.78
C TYR A 128 -4.13 -18.65 -11.24
N GLU A 129 -3.92 -19.95 -11.06
CA GLU A 129 -2.63 -20.50 -10.60
C GLU A 129 -1.49 -20.16 -11.55
N LEU A 130 -1.73 -20.24 -12.87
CA LEU A 130 -0.74 -19.89 -13.88
C LEU A 130 -0.38 -18.39 -13.84
N LEU A 131 -1.37 -17.51 -13.72
CA LEU A 131 -1.15 -16.07 -13.57
C LEU A 131 -0.42 -15.73 -12.27
N SER A 132 -0.78 -16.40 -11.17
CA SER A 132 -0.15 -16.20 -9.87
C SER A 132 1.34 -16.62 -9.90
N ALA A 133 1.64 -17.75 -10.53
CA ALA A 133 3.01 -18.22 -10.75
C ALA A 133 3.81 -17.25 -11.64
N ALA A 134 3.23 -16.80 -12.76
CA ALA A 134 3.86 -15.82 -13.64
C ALA A 134 4.19 -14.50 -12.92
N ARG A 135 3.29 -13.99 -12.08
CA ARG A 135 3.54 -12.82 -11.22
C ARG A 135 4.69 -13.07 -10.24
N GLY A 136 4.76 -14.28 -9.65
CA GLY A 136 5.85 -14.66 -8.76
C GLY A 136 7.23 -14.56 -9.43
N ILE A 137 7.33 -15.04 -10.68
CA ILE A 137 8.56 -14.97 -11.48
C ILE A 137 8.90 -13.53 -11.85
N ALA A 138 7.92 -12.72 -12.25
CA ALA A 138 8.15 -11.33 -12.66
C ALA A 138 8.58 -10.39 -11.51
N ARG A 139 8.43 -10.82 -10.25
CA ARG A 139 8.84 -10.06 -9.06
C ARG A 139 10.20 -10.49 -8.49
N ALA A 140 10.75 -11.62 -8.95
CA ALA A 140 12.04 -12.15 -8.53
C ALA A 140 13.19 -11.42 -9.24
#